data_AF-W1W8K5-F1
#
_entry.id   AF-W1W8K5-F1
#
_cell.length_a   1.000
_cell.length_b   1.000
_cell.length_c   1.000
_cell.angle_alpha   90.00
_cell.angle_beta   90.00
_cell.angle_gamma   90.00
#
_symmetry.space_group_name_H-M   'P 1'
#
loop_
_entity.id
_entity.type
_entity.pdbx_description
1 polymer ?
#
loop_
_entity_poly.entity_id
_entity_poly.type
_entity_poly.pdbx_seq_one_letter_code
_entity_poly.pdbx_strand_id
1 'polypeptide(L)'
;FQTLLTDMLESGKATDALCNYDGPQGKTELLTLLAGMLREKLGWDIEPQNIALTNGSQSAFFYLFNLFAGRRADGRVKKVLFPLAPEYIGYADAGLEEDLFVSARPNIELLPEGQFKYHVDFEHLHIGEETGMICVSRPTNPTGNVITDEELL
;
A
#
# COMPACT_ATOMS: atom_id res chain seq x y z
N PHE A 1 -2.68 3.19 17.77
CA PHE A 1 -1.80 4.10 17.02
C PHE A 1 -1.86 5.55 17.51
N GLN A 2 -3.03 6.20 17.55
CA GLN A 2 -3.15 7.56 18.10
C GLN A 2 -2.61 7.66 19.54
N THR A 3 -3.02 6.75 20.43
CA THR A 3 -2.47 6.66 21.80
C THR A 3 -0.96 6.56 21.81
N LEU A 4 -0.37 5.66 21.00
CA LEU A 4 1.08 5.50 20.91
C LEU A 4 1.78 6.79 20.49
N LEU A 5 1.26 7.47 19.46
CA LEU A 5 1.83 8.74 19.02
C LEU A 5 1.67 9.84 20.08
N THR A 6 0.53 9.88 20.77
CA THR A 6 0.30 10.80 21.89
C THR A 6 1.32 10.56 23.00
N ASP A 7 1.52 9.31 23.42
CA ASP A 7 2.49 8.96 24.47
C ASP A 7 3.92 9.33 24.05
N MET A 8 4.26 9.11 22.77
CA MET A 8 5.57 9.51 22.22
C MET A 8 5.72 11.03 22.11
N LEU A 9 4.65 11.76 21.80
CA LEU A 9 4.64 13.23 21.76
C LEU A 9 4.78 13.82 23.16
N GLU A 10 4.02 13.31 24.12
CA GLU A 10 4.06 13.74 25.53
C GLU A 10 5.43 13.48 26.17
N SER A 11 6.09 12.40 25.77
CA SER A 11 7.45 12.06 26.23
C SER A 11 8.57 12.75 25.44
N GLY A 12 8.26 13.57 24.42
CA GLY A 12 9.24 14.23 23.55
C GLY A 12 9.95 13.30 22.54
N LYS A 13 9.70 11.99 22.61
CA LYS A 13 10.30 10.97 21.75
C LYS A 13 9.86 11.06 20.31
N ALA A 14 8.61 11.48 20.06
CA ALA A 14 8.11 11.69 18.70
C ALA A 14 8.86 12.84 18.00
N THR A 15 9.10 13.95 18.72
CA THR A 15 9.86 15.08 18.18
C THR A 15 11.32 14.71 17.94
N ASP A 16 11.93 13.93 18.82
CA ASP A 16 13.30 13.46 18.63
C ASP A 16 13.43 12.52 17.42
N ALA A 17 12.47 11.61 17.22
CA ALA A 17 12.43 10.69 16.08
C ALA A 17 12.12 11.36 14.73
N LEU A 18 11.43 12.51 14.73
CA LEU A 18 10.99 13.21 13.52
C LEU A 18 11.89 14.40 13.12
N CYS A 19 12.51 15.09 14.09
CA CYS A 19 13.18 16.37 13.87
C CYS A 19 14.72 16.27 13.87
N ASN A 20 15.31 15.17 14.33
CA ASN A 20 16.76 14.96 14.29
C ASN A 20 17.15 14.05 13.11
N TYR A 21 18.13 14.47 12.32
CA TYR A 21 18.75 13.57 11.34
C TYR A 21 19.59 12.56 12.11
N ASP A 22 19.12 11.33 12.11
CA ASP A 22 19.39 10.46 13.24
C ASP A 22 20.65 9.58 13.10
N GLY A 23 21.28 9.33 14.25
CA GLY A 23 22.17 8.19 14.46
C GLY A 23 21.37 6.92 14.76
N PRO A 24 21.99 5.80 15.18
CA PRO A 24 21.39 4.45 15.08
C PRO A 24 20.10 4.16 15.89
N GLN A 25 19.55 5.08 16.70
CA GLN A 25 18.59 4.73 17.77
C GLN A 25 17.17 5.31 17.68
N GLY A 26 16.90 6.48 17.08
CA GLY A 26 15.56 7.08 17.07
C GLY A 26 14.62 6.54 15.98
N LYS A 27 15.12 6.15 14.80
CA LYS A 27 14.36 5.29 13.87
C LYS A 27 14.03 3.95 14.53
N THR A 28 14.96 3.39 15.29
CA THR A 28 14.83 2.06 15.92
C THR A 28 13.72 2.03 16.98
N GLU A 29 13.57 3.08 17.78
CA GLU A 29 12.55 3.13 18.84
C GLU A 29 11.12 3.15 18.26
N LEU A 30 10.84 4.02 17.28
CA LEU A 30 9.51 4.08 16.65
C LEU A 30 9.14 2.75 15.96
N LEU A 31 10.09 2.13 15.25
CA LEU A 31 9.86 0.83 14.61
C LEU A 31 9.58 -0.27 15.65
N THR A 32 10.27 -0.25 16.78
CA THR A 32 10.05 -1.19 17.90
C THR A 32 8.65 -1.03 18.49
N LEU A 33 8.22 0.20 18.73
CA LEU A 33 6.90 0.49 19.27
C LEU A 33 5.77 0.13 18.29
N LEU A 34 5.96 0.40 16.99
CA LEU A 34 5.02 -0.02 15.95
C LEU A 34 4.89 -1.54 15.86
N ALA A 35 6.01 -2.26 15.85
CA ALA A 35 6.03 -3.72 15.83
C ALA A 35 5.32 -4.31 17.06
N GLY A 36 5.58 -3.77 18.26
CA GLY A 36 4.89 -4.17 19.49
C GLY A 36 3.38 -3.92 19.43
N MET A 37 2.97 -2.73 18.96
CA MET A 37 1.56 -2.39 18.81
C MET A 37 0.83 -3.31 17.82
N LEU A 38 1.43 -3.61 16.67
CA LEU A 38 0.82 -4.50 15.66
C LEU A 38 0.70 -5.94 16.17
N ARG A 39 1.70 -6.45 16.89
CA ARG A 39 1.64 -7.74 17.59
C ARG A 39 0.50 -7.80 18.59
N GLU A 40 0.38 -6.80 19.46
CA GLU A 40 -0.64 -6.77 20.51
C GLU A 40 -2.06 -6.62 19.94
N LYS A 41 -2.25 -5.74 18.95
CA LYS A 41 -3.59 -5.41 18.44
C LYS A 41 -4.11 -6.37 17.38
N LEU A 42 -3.22 -6.94 16.56
CA LEU A 42 -3.60 -7.77 15.40
C LEU A 42 -3.07 -9.21 15.47
N GLY A 43 -2.19 -9.52 16.44
CA GLY A 43 -1.62 -10.86 16.58
C GLY A 43 -0.60 -11.23 15.50
N TRP A 44 -0.09 -10.26 14.74
CA TRP A 44 0.85 -10.51 13.63
C TRP A 44 2.28 -10.67 14.14
N ASP A 45 3.02 -11.66 13.63
CA ASP A 45 4.45 -11.85 13.94
C ASP A 45 5.33 -10.84 13.17
N ILE A 46 5.44 -9.62 13.71
CA ILE A 46 6.14 -8.49 13.09
C ILE A 46 7.19 -7.93 14.05
N GLU A 47 8.38 -7.68 13.52
CA GLU A 47 9.53 -7.10 14.20
C GLU A 47 10.01 -5.82 13.48
N PRO A 48 10.89 -5.00 14.09
CA PRO A 48 11.32 -3.71 13.52
C PRO A 48 11.85 -3.82 12.08
N GLN A 49 12.56 -4.90 11.73
CA GLN A 49 13.09 -5.14 10.39
C GLN A 49 12.03 -5.34 9.31
N ASN A 50 10.77 -5.58 9.69
CA ASN A 50 9.64 -5.71 8.76
C ASN A 50 8.98 -4.36 8.43
N ILE A 51 9.37 -3.27 9.11
CA ILE A 51 8.73 -1.96 9.00
C ILE A 51 9.71 -0.95 8.42
N ALA A 52 9.27 -0.20 7.41
CA ALA A 52 10.02 0.90 6.84
C ALA A 52 9.17 2.18 6.85
N LEU A 53 9.81 3.31 7.19
CA LEU A 53 9.17 4.62 7.17
C LEU A 53 9.58 5.38 5.90
N THR A 54 8.62 6.06 5.31
CA THR A 54 8.80 6.86 4.09
C THR A 54 8.16 8.23 4.28
N ASN A 55 8.48 9.18 3.40
CA ASN A 55 7.92 10.53 3.45
C ASN A 55 6.51 10.55 2.84
N GLY A 56 5.59 9.82 3.46
CA GLY A 56 4.21 9.65 3.02
C GLY A 56 4.04 8.58 1.94
N SER A 57 2.78 8.15 1.76
CA SER A 57 2.42 6.99 0.94
C SER A 57 2.86 7.11 -0.52
N GLN A 58 2.86 8.32 -1.11
CA GLN A 58 3.30 8.51 -2.50
C GLN A 58 4.76 8.07 -2.70
N SER A 59 5.64 8.38 -1.74
CA SER A 59 7.03 7.91 -1.78
C SER A 59 7.15 6.40 -1.56
N ALA A 60 6.30 5.81 -0.70
CA ALA A 60 6.24 4.35 -0.53
C ALA A 60 5.84 3.64 -1.84
N PHE A 61 4.78 4.10 -2.50
CA PHE A 61 4.34 3.53 -3.77
C PHE A 61 5.37 3.72 -4.88
N PHE A 62 6.05 4.87 -4.95
CA PHE A 62 7.18 5.06 -5.85
C PHE A 62 8.26 3.98 -5.65
N TYR A 63 8.67 3.69 -4.41
CA TYR A 63 9.64 2.63 -4.15
C TYR A 63 9.11 1.25 -4.52
N LEU A 64 7.88 0.90 -4.12
CA LEU A 64 7.29 -0.40 -4.36
C LEU A 64 7.10 -0.68 -5.86
N PHE A 65 6.54 0.26 -6.61
CA PHE A 65 6.30 0.10 -8.04
C PHE A 65 7.60 -0.08 -8.81
N ASN A 66 8.64 0.69 -8.50
CA ASN A 66 9.93 0.55 -9.20
C ASN A 66 10.76 -0.65 -8.70
N LEU A 67 10.49 -1.16 -7.50
CA LEU A 67 11.10 -2.39 -7.01
C LEU A 67 10.48 -3.62 -7.67
N PHE A 68 9.15 -3.69 -7.76
CA PHE A 68 8.41 -4.88 -8.21
C PHE A 68 7.96 -4.85 -9.67
N ALA A 69 7.93 -3.69 -10.31
CA ALA A 69 7.64 -3.54 -11.73
C ALA A 69 8.82 -2.86 -12.47
N GLY A 70 8.65 -2.62 -13.77
CA GLY A 70 9.65 -2.00 -14.64
C GLY A 70 10.59 -3.02 -15.28
N ARG A 71 11.61 -2.51 -15.96
CA ARG A 71 12.58 -3.32 -16.71
C ARG A 71 13.50 -4.10 -15.79
N ARG A 72 13.70 -5.38 -16.10
CA ARG A 72 14.55 -6.31 -15.37
C ARG A 72 15.88 -6.53 -16.09
N ALA A 73 16.86 -7.07 -15.37
CA ALA A 73 18.20 -7.33 -15.89
C ALA A 73 18.21 -8.31 -17.08
N ASP A 74 17.22 -9.20 -17.16
CA ASP A 74 17.02 -10.13 -18.26
C ASP A 74 16.24 -9.55 -19.46
N GLY A 75 15.94 -8.25 -19.41
CA GLY A 75 15.21 -7.53 -20.46
C GLY A 75 13.68 -7.63 -20.38
N ARG A 76 13.11 -8.45 -19.48
CA ARG A 76 11.66 -8.51 -19.28
C ARG A 76 11.16 -7.23 -18.61
N VAL A 77 9.92 -6.85 -18.92
CA VAL A 77 9.25 -5.72 -18.26
C VAL A 77 8.14 -6.28 -17.37
N LYS A 78 8.19 -5.94 -16.09
CA LYS A 78 7.14 -6.27 -15.12
C LYS A 78 6.16 -5.10 -14.99
N LYS A 79 4.89 -5.39 -14.73
CA LYS A 79 3.81 -4.39 -14.61
C LYS A 79 3.19 -4.42 -13.21
N VAL A 80 2.58 -3.30 -12.82
CA VAL A 80 1.71 -3.19 -11.64
C VAL A 80 0.28 -3.43 -12.09
N LEU A 81 -0.38 -4.44 -11.52
CA LEU A 81 -1.77 -4.75 -11.81
C LEU A 81 -2.70 -4.13 -10.76
N PHE A 82 -3.66 -3.34 -11.20
CA PHE A 82 -4.81 -2.92 -10.42
C PHE A 82 -6.01 -3.82 -10.76
N PRO A 83 -6.37 -4.79 -9.90
CA PRO A 83 -7.41 -5.77 -10.21
C PRO A 83 -8.82 -5.17 -10.14
N LEU A 84 -8.94 -3.94 -9.62
CA LEU A 84 -10.21 -3.25 -9.44
C LEU A 84 -10.08 -1.75 -9.72
N ALA A 85 -10.30 -1.34 -10.96
CA ALA A 85 -10.38 0.08 -11.31
C ALA A 85 -11.79 0.65 -11.08
N PRO A 86 -11.96 1.97 -10.83
CA PRO A 86 -10.92 2.99 -10.76
C PRO A 86 -10.17 3.00 -9.42
N GLU A 87 -8.88 3.35 -9.49
CA GLU A 87 -7.93 3.46 -8.36
C GLU A 87 -7.38 4.88 -8.22
N TYR A 88 -6.58 5.13 -7.17
CA TYR A 88 -6.06 6.46 -6.86
C TYR A 88 -5.16 7.03 -7.97
N ILE A 89 -5.53 8.20 -8.49
CA ILE A 89 -4.84 8.86 -9.62
C ILE A 89 -3.36 9.14 -9.34
N GLY A 90 -2.97 9.34 -8.07
CA GLY A 90 -1.58 9.62 -7.71
C GLY A 90 -0.61 8.46 -7.97
N TYR A 91 -1.11 7.28 -8.35
CA TYR A 91 -0.28 6.18 -8.83
C TYR A 91 0.24 6.37 -10.26
N ALA A 92 -0.47 7.13 -11.11
CA ALA A 92 -0.19 7.21 -12.55
C ALA A 92 1.24 7.65 -12.88
N ASP A 93 1.81 8.57 -12.08
CA ASP A 93 3.14 9.13 -12.29
C ASP A 93 4.23 8.53 -11.37
N ALA A 94 3.92 7.43 -10.67
CA ALA A 94 4.84 6.83 -9.71
C ALA A 94 5.84 5.83 -10.35
N GLY A 95 5.68 5.51 -11.64
CA GLY A 95 6.54 4.60 -12.40
C GLY A 95 7.67 5.30 -13.16
N LEU A 96 8.85 4.66 -13.24
CA LEU A 96 9.97 5.13 -14.09
C LEU A 96 9.94 4.58 -15.51
N GLU A 97 9.25 3.47 -15.75
CA GLU A 97 9.09 2.85 -17.07
C GLU A 97 7.74 3.27 -17.67
N GLU A 98 7.71 3.46 -18.99
CA GLU A 98 6.45 3.72 -19.70
C GLU A 98 5.48 2.53 -19.61
N ASP A 99 4.19 2.85 -19.63
CA ASP A 99 3.07 1.89 -19.56
C ASP A 99 3.15 0.94 -18.35
N LEU A 100 3.71 1.35 -17.21
CA LEU A 100 3.96 0.49 -16.05
C LEU A 100 2.70 -0.18 -15.47
N PHE A 101 1.55 0.45 -15.65
CA PHE A 101 0.30 0.10 -14.97
C PHE A 101 -0.68 -0.61 -15.90
N VAL A 102 -1.30 -1.67 -15.40
CA VAL A 102 -2.39 -2.39 -16.06
C VAL A 102 -3.58 -2.39 -15.10
N SER A 103 -4.78 -2.12 -15.62
CA SER A 103 -6.00 -2.07 -14.83
C SER A 103 -7.03 -3.04 -15.37
N ALA A 104 -7.67 -3.80 -14.48
CA ALA A 104 -8.81 -4.64 -14.83
C ALA A 104 -10.11 -3.84 -14.66
N ARG A 105 -11.03 -4.02 -15.62
CA ARG A 105 -12.37 -3.45 -15.56
C ARG A 105 -13.17 -4.19 -14.49
N PRO A 106 -13.88 -3.50 -13.59
CA PRO A 106 -14.68 -4.14 -12.55
C PRO A 106 -16.02 -4.66 -13.09
N ASN A 107 -16.60 -5.61 -12.38
CA ASN A 107 -18.03 -5.87 -12.40
C ASN A 107 -18.77 -4.79 -11.59
N ILE A 108 -20.02 -4.52 -11.94
CA ILE A 108 -20.86 -3.52 -11.26
C ILE A 108 -22.10 -4.21 -10.68
N GLU A 109 -22.22 -4.16 -9.36
CA GLU A 109 -23.44 -4.53 -8.64
C GLU A 109 -24.29 -3.28 -8.41
N LEU A 110 -25.55 -3.29 -8.82
CA LEU A 110 -26.49 -2.22 -8.50
C LEU A 110 -27.09 -2.44 -7.12
N LEU A 111 -27.05 -1.41 -6.29
CA LEU A 111 -27.58 -1.40 -4.93
C LEU A 111 -28.86 -0.54 -4.86
N PRO A 112 -29.66 -0.66 -3.79
CA PRO A 112 -30.79 0.24 -3.55
C PRO A 112 -30.38 1.72 -3.57
N GLU A 113 -31.38 2.61 -3.70
CA GLU A 113 -31.19 4.07 -3.63
C GLU A 113 -30.28 4.65 -4.73
N GLY A 114 -30.16 3.93 -5.86
CA GLY A 114 -29.33 4.38 -6.98
C GLY A 114 -27.82 4.30 -6.70
N GLN A 115 -27.43 3.51 -5.69
CA GLN A 115 -26.03 3.22 -5.40
C GLN A 115 -25.53 2.03 -6.24
N PHE A 116 -24.23 1.82 -6.26
CA PHE A 116 -23.61 0.66 -6.89
C PHE A 116 -22.28 0.34 -6.20
N LYS A 117 -21.80 -0.89 -6.40
CA LYS A 117 -20.53 -1.38 -5.89
C LYS A 117 -19.70 -1.98 -7.02
N TYR A 118 -18.40 -1.71 -7.00
CA TYR A 118 -17.44 -2.35 -7.90
C TYR A 118 -16.92 -3.65 -7.30
N HIS A 119 -16.88 -4.69 -8.13
CA HIS A 119 -16.40 -6.03 -7.82
C HIS A 119 -15.26 -6.45 -8.73
N VAL A 120 -14.35 -7.27 -8.20
CA VAL A 120 -13.25 -7.84 -9.00
C VAL A 120 -13.86 -8.78 -10.03
N ASP A 121 -13.47 -8.63 -11.29
CA ASP A 121 -13.87 -9.54 -12.36
C ASP A 121 -12.85 -10.69 -12.47
N PHE A 122 -12.94 -11.66 -11.56
CA PHE A 122 -12.02 -12.80 -11.51
C PHE A 122 -12.03 -13.66 -12.79
N GLU A 123 -13.14 -13.69 -13.53
CA GLU A 123 -13.25 -14.45 -14.78
C GLU A 123 -12.32 -13.89 -15.87
N HIS A 124 -12.10 -12.57 -15.87
CA HIS A 124 -11.29 -11.87 -16.87
C HIS A 124 -10.00 -11.26 -16.29
N LEU A 125 -9.71 -11.49 -15.01
CA LEU A 125 -8.48 -11.00 -14.38
C LEU A 125 -7.27 -11.81 -14.85
N HIS A 126 -6.43 -11.18 -15.67
CA HIS A 126 -5.20 -11.80 -16.17
C HIS A 126 -4.01 -11.52 -15.24
N ILE A 127 -3.43 -12.57 -14.66
CA ILE A 127 -2.19 -12.53 -13.89
C ILE A 127 -1.17 -13.43 -14.59
N GLY A 128 -0.29 -12.83 -15.40
CA GLY A 128 0.71 -13.54 -16.19
C GLY A 128 2.14 -13.35 -15.70
N GLU A 129 3.09 -13.83 -16.50
CA GLU A 129 4.53 -13.67 -16.21
C GLU A 129 4.99 -12.22 -16.24
N GLU A 130 4.26 -11.31 -16.87
CA GLU A 130 4.51 -9.87 -16.87
C GLU A 130 4.06 -9.19 -15.57
N THR A 131 3.20 -9.82 -14.77
CA THR A 131 2.72 -9.23 -13.51
C THR A 131 3.84 -9.23 -12.47
N GLY A 132 4.23 -8.04 -12.02
CA GLY A 132 5.28 -7.84 -11.01
C GLY A 132 4.72 -7.69 -9.61
N MET A 133 3.56 -7.04 -9.49
CA MET A 133 2.80 -6.93 -8.25
C MET A 133 1.33 -6.63 -8.54
N ILE A 134 0.48 -6.92 -7.56
CA ILE A 134 -0.93 -6.55 -7.53
C ILE A 134 -1.10 -5.47 -6.47
N CYS A 135 -1.86 -4.41 -6.79
CA CYS A 135 -2.04 -3.26 -5.90
C CYS A 135 -3.53 -2.93 -5.78
N VAL A 136 -3.99 -2.69 -4.54
CA VAL A 136 -5.32 -2.17 -4.22
C VAL A 136 -5.25 -1.17 -3.07
N SER A 137 -6.20 -0.23 -3.01
CA SER A 137 -6.44 0.62 -1.86
C SER A 137 -7.76 0.26 -1.16
N ARG A 138 -7.78 0.27 0.18
CA ARG A 138 -8.93 -0.15 1.01
C ARG A 138 -9.06 0.75 2.25
N PRO A 139 -10.08 1.63 2.34
CA PRO A 139 -11.05 1.99 1.31
C PRO A 139 -10.41 2.69 0.09
N THR A 140 -11.03 2.52 -1.08
CA THR A 140 -10.50 3.01 -2.35
C THR A 140 -10.80 4.49 -2.57
N ASN A 141 -9.78 5.28 -2.92
CA ASN A 141 -9.96 6.60 -3.53
C ASN A 141 -9.94 6.40 -5.05
N PRO A 142 -10.95 6.83 -5.84
CA PRO A 142 -11.97 7.85 -5.52
C PRO A 142 -13.34 7.32 -5.10
N THR A 143 -13.54 6.00 -5.11
CA THR A 143 -14.88 5.40 -5.09
C THR A 143 -15.50 5.28 -3.71
N GLY A 144 -14.69 5.31 -2.66
CA GLY A 144 -15.09 4.87 -1.32
C GLY A 144 -15.36 3.37 -1.22
N ASN A 145 -15.05 2.60 -2.28
CA ASN A 145 -15.30 1.16 -2.28
C ASN A 145 -14.42 0.47 -1.23
N VAL A 146 -14.98 -0.56 -0.61
CA VAL A 146 -14.23 -1.47 0.26
C VAL A 146 -14.28 -2.83 -0.41
N ILE A 147 -13.15 -3.26 -0.98
CA ILE A 147 -12.98 -4.63 -1.50
C ILE A 147 -13.38 -5.61 -0.38
N THR A 148 -14.16 -6.64 -0.72
CA THR A 148 -14.67 -7.58 0.28
C THR A 148 -13.54 -8.46 0.80
N ASP A 149 -13.76 -9.15 1.93
CA ASP A 149 -12.77 -10.10 2.43
C ASP A 149 -12.61 -11.30 1.48
N GLU A 150 -13.68 -11.74 0.83
CA GLU A 150 -13.64 -12.80 -0.19
C GLU A 150 -12.85 -12.39 -1.43
N GLU A 151 -12.96 -11.13 -1.85
CA GLU A 151 -12.18 -10.59 -2.98
C GLU A 151 -10.69 -10.38 -2.64
N LEU A 152 -10.33 -10.35 -1.35
CA LEU A 152 -8.97 -10.10 -0.88
C LEU A 152 -8.17 -11.39 -0.62
N LEU A 153 -8.84 -12.53 -0.49
CA LEU A 153 -8.25 -13.85 -0.23
C LEU A 153 -7.75 -14.53 -1.51
#